data_AF-A0AAV3W430-F1
#
_entry.id   AF-A0AAV3W430-F1
#
_cell.length_a   1.000
_cell.length_b   1.000
_cell.length_c   1.000
_cell.angle_alpha   90.00
_cell.angle_beta   90.00
_cell.angle_gamma   90.00
#
_symmetry.space_group_name_H-M   'P 1'
#
loop_
_entity.id
_entity.type
_entity.pdbx_description
1 polymer ?
#
loop_
_entity_poly.entity_id
_entity_poly.type
_entity_poly.pdbx_seq_one_letter_code
_entity_poly.pdbx_strand_id
1 'polypeptide(L)' 'MVKAMIYSVDQQDAPKRITIGSDAYDSIHQALSDRLKELESQKRLAFSTDFTV' A
#
# COMPACT_ATOMS: atom_id res chain seq x y z
N MET A 1 20.93 2.22 3.32
CA MET A 1 20.18 2.52 2.07
C MET A 1 20.57 1.58 0.94
N VAL A 2 21.72 1.75 0.26
CA VAL A 2 22.13 0.97 -0.94
C VAL A 2 22.10 -0.55 -0.73
N LYS A 3 22.54 -1.03 0.43
CA LYS A 3 22.52 -2.46 0.79
C LYS A 3 21.13 -3.10 0.67
N ALA A 4 20.06 -2.37 1.01
CA ALA A 4 18.69 -2.87 0.88
C ALA A 4 18.24 -3.02 -0.59
N MET A 5 18.74 -2.15 -1.50
CA MET A 5 18.46 -2.23 -2.94
C MET A 5 19.22 -3.38 -3.60
N ILE A 6 20.46 -3.63 -3.17
CA ILE A 6 21.24 -4.76 -3.68
C ILE A 6 20.61 -6.08 -3.23
N TYR A 7 20.29 -6.22 -1.94
CA TYR A 7 19.67 -7.48 -1.47
C TYR A 7 18.28 -7.76 -2.03
N SER A 8 17.56 -6.77 -2.55
CA SER A 8 16.25 -7.05 -3.13
C SER A 8 16.35 -7.81 -4.44
N VAL A 9 17.44 -7.65 -5.20
CA VAL A 9 17.59 -8.38 -6.47
C VAL A 9 17.93 -9.85 -6.26
N ASP A 10 18.50 -10.19 -5.10
CA ASP A 10 18.83 -11.57 -4.71
C ASP A 10 17.62 -12.31 -4.09
N GLN A 11 16.50 -11.63 -3.84
CA GLN A 11 15.30 -12.23 -3.27
C GLN A 11 14.40 -12.84 -4.36
N GLN A 12 14.01 -14.09 -4.17
CA GLN A 12 13.12 -14.81 -5.10
C GLN A 12 11.75 -14.11 -5.28
N ASP A 13 11.21 -13.54 -4.19
CA ASP A 13 9.97 -12.76 -4.19
C ASP A 13 10.25 -11.31 -3.75
N ALA A 14 11.08 -10.61 -4.52
CA ALA A 14 11.41 -9.22 -4.25
C ALA A 14 10.14 -8.34 -4.18
N PRO A 15 10.04 -7.42 -3.21
CA PRO A 15 8.90 -6.51 -3.12
C PRO A 15 8.85 -5.59 -4.35
N LYS A 16 7.65 -5.36 -4.88
CA LYS A 16 7.43 -4.43 -6.01
C LYS A 16 7.90 -2.99 -5.72
N ARG A 17 7.97 -2.61 -4.44
CA ARG A 17 8.45 -1.31 -3.97
C ARG A 17 9.16 -1.47 -2.64
N ILE A 18 10.34 -0.86 -2.52
CA ILE A 18 11.13 -0.84 -1.29
C ILE A 18 11.09 0.59 -0.75
N THR A 19 10.45 0.79 0.40
CA THR A 19 10.48 2.07 1.10
C THR A 19 11.78 2.17 1.90
N ILE A 20 12.50 3.28 1.77
CA ILE A 20 13.79 3.47 2.43
C ILE A 20 13.72 4.70 3.34
N GLY A 21 13.91 4.47 4.65
CA GLY A 21 13.89 5.52 5.67
C GLY A 21 12.56 5.60 6.41
N SER A 22 12.62 6.01 7.68
CA SER A 22 11.44 6.16 8.55
C SER A 22 10.48 7.22 8.04
N ASP A 23 10.98 8.38 7.61
CA ASP A 23 10.13 9.51 7.20
C ASP A 23 9.34 9.16 5.94
N ALA A 24 9.98 8.45 5.01
CA ALA A 24 9.32 7.92 3.82
C ALA A 24 8.26 6.87 4.20
N TYR A 25 8.56 6.01 5.17
CA TYR A 25 7.60 5.04 5.70
C TYR A 25 6.40 5.73 6.34
N ASP A 26 6.60 6.67 7.26
CA ASP A 26 5.55 7.37 7.98
C ASP A 26 4.64 8.16 7.02
N SER A 27 5.24 8.86 6.05
CA SER A 27 4.49 9.59 5.02
C SER A 27 3.65 8.67 4.14
N ILE A 28 4.21 7.56 3.66
CA ILE A 28 3.49 6.60 2.83
C ILE A 28 2.39 5.91 3.64
N HIS A 29 2.70 5.49 4.86
CA HIS A 29 1.77 4.81 5.75
C HIS A 29 0.56 5.69 6.08
N GLN A 30 0.79 6.97 6.40
CA GLN A 30 -0.28 7.92 6.66
C GLN A 30 -1.17 8.09 5.44
N ALA A 31 -0.58 8.36 4.27
CA ALA A 31 -1.34 8.56 3.04
C ALA A 31 -2.14 7.32 2.60
N LEU A 32 -1.62 6.11 2.83
CA LEU A 32 -2.36 4.87 2.54
C LEU A 32 -3.50 4.65 3.53
N SER A 33 -3.28 4.93 4.82
CA SER A 33 -4.30 4.80 5.86
C SER A 33 -5.47 5.75 5.62
N ASP A 34 -5.18 6.99 5.22
CA ASP A 34 -6.21 7.99 4.92
C ASP A 34 -7.05 7.58 3.71
N ARG A 35 -6.41 7.14 2.62
CA ARG A 35 -7.11 6.63 1.43
C ARG A 35 -7.98 5.41 1.73
N LEU A 36 -7.48 4.50 2.58
CA LEU A 36 -8.25 3.33 2.98
C LEU A 36 -9.47 3.73 3.82
N LYS A 37 -9.32 4.68 4.74
CA LYS A 37 -10.42 5.22 5.55
C LYS A 37 -11.50 5.87 4.66
N GLU A 38 -11.09 6.65 3.67
CA GLU A 38 -12.00 7.26 2.70
C GLU A 38 -12.77 6.19 1.88
N LEU A 39 -12.07 5.15 1.42
CA LEU A 39 -12.69 4.03 0.70
C LEU A 39 -13.71 3.30 1.55
N GLU A 40 -13.33 2.91 2.77
CA GLU A 40 -14.20 2.16 3.69
C GLU A 40 -15.45 2.95 4.09
N SER A 41 -15.36 4.28 4.16
CA SER A 41 -16.54 5.13 4.43
C SER A 41 -17.64 5.00 3.36
N GLN A 42 -17.27 4.57 2.15
CA GLN A 42 -18.17 4.43 1.00
C GLN A 42 -18.60 2.97 0.77
N LYS A 43 -18.21 2.02 1.63
CA LYS A 43 -18.42 0.58 1.45
C LYS A 43 -19.86 0.19 1.13
N ARG A 44 -20.83 0.70 1.89
CA ARG A 44 -22.25 0.38 1.66
C ARG A 44 -22.72 0.85 0.27
N LEU A 45 -22.30 2.04 -0.15
CA LEU A 45 -22.66 2.58 -1.46
C LEU A 45 -22.04 1.73 -2.57
N ALA A 46 -20.74 1.43 -2.47
CA ALA A 46 -20.07 0.57 -3.44
C ALA A 46 -20.79 -0.77 -3.60
N PHE A 47 -21.14 -1.43 -2.50
CA PHE A 47 -21.78 -2.76 -2.52
C PHE A 47 -23.24 -2.68 -3.01
N SER A 48 -23.92 -1.54 -2.87
CA SER A 48 -25.28 -1.36 -3.40
C SER A 48 -25.34 -1.35 -4.93
N THR A 49 -24.19 -1.20 -5.60
CA THR A 49 -24.09 -1.19 -7.07
C THR A 49 -23.81 -2.57 -7.67
N ASP A 50 -23.67 -3.61 -6.84
CA ASP A 50 -23.47 -4.97 -7.32
C ASP A 50 -24.71 -5.44 -8.10
N PHE A 51 -24.48 -6.07 -9.24
CA PHE A 51 -25.54 -6.75 -9.99
C PHE A 51 -25.79 -8.12 -9.36
N THR A 52 -26.91 -8.29 -8.67
CA THR A 52 -27.36 -9.58 -8.16
C THR A 52 -28.20 -10.31 -9.22
N VAL A 53 -27.70 -11.47 -9.68
CA VAL A 53 -28.43 -12.46 -10.51
C VAL A 53 -29.31 -13.36 -9.69
#